data_AF-A0A813LMJ6-F1
#
_entry.id   AF-A0A813LMJ6-F1
#
_cell.length_a   1.000
_cell.length_b   1.000
_cell.length_c   1.000
_cell.angle_alpha   90.00
_cell.angle_beta   90.00
_cell.angle_gamma   90.00
#
_symmetry.space_group_name_H-M   'P 1'
#
loop_
_entity.id
_entity.type
_entity.pdbx_description
1 polymer ?
#
loop_
_entity_poly.entity_id
_entity_poly.type
_entity_poly.pdbx_seq_one_letter_code
_entity_poly.pdbx_strand_id
1 'polypeptide(L)'
;ANGSVVTWGNAANGGNSSAVAPLLTEGVVQVCGTNGAFTAVKANGSVVSWGDYDNCWGNSSAAAPLLTEGVVQVCGNNGAFAAIKANGSVVTWGRANCGGNSSEVAPLLTEGVVQVCGNNNAFAAVKANGSVVTWGDAFYGGNSSAVAPLLAEGVVQVCGNNSAFAAIKANGSVVTWGEDGNGGNSSAAAPLLADGVVQVCGNNDAFAAVKANGSVVTWGDAANGGNSSAAAPLLTEGVVQVCGNNKAFTAIKANGSVVTWGRANCGGNSSAVAQLLTEGVVQVCGNNNAFAAVKANGSVVTWGDAFYGGNSSAVAPLLTEGVVQVCGTNGAFTAIKANGSVVTWGDANCGGNSSAVAPLLTEGVVQVCGNNKAFAAIKANGSVVTWGRANCGGNSSEVAPLLTEGVVQANGSVVTWGDAANGGNSSAVAQLLAKGNRLPQFKQLLNQTKQITYSKQHKTKQTPPQL
;
A
#
# COMPACT_ATOMS: atom_id res chain seq x y z
N ALA A 1 8.64 -22.95 -3.06
CA ALA A 1 7.69 -23.29 -4.14
C ALA A 1 8.39 -23.15 -5.48
N ASN A 2 7.92 -23.83 -6.51
CA ASN A 2 8.45 -23.76 -7.88
C ASN A 2 8.02 -22.49 -8.65
N GLY A 3 7.19 -21.63 -8.06
CA GLY A 3 6.66 -20.43 -8.73
C GLY A 3 5.47 -20.71 -9.65
N SER A 4 4.64 -21.71 -9.32
CA SER A 4 3.34 -21.90 -9.95
C SER A 4 2.34 -20.82 -9.53
N VAL A 5 1.39 -20.48 -10.42
CA VAL A 5 0.29 -19.55 -10.12
C VAL A 5 -1.06 -20.24 -10.34
N VAL A 6 -1.94 -20.12 -9.34
CA VAL A 6 -3.35 -20.55 -9.40
C VAL A 6 -4.23 -19.30 -9.43
N THR A 7 -5.22 -19.26 -10.31
CA THR A 7 -6.15 -18.12 -10.46
C THR A 7 -7.60 -18.57 -10.30
N TRP A 8 -8.45 -17.70 -9.74
CA TRP A 8 -9.89 -17.93 -9.61
C TRP A 8 -10.65 -16.60 -9.53
N GLY A 9 -11.98 -16.62 -9.62
CA GLY A 9 -12.84 -15.44 -9.57
C GLY A 9 -13.47 -15.10 -10.93
N ASN A 10 -13.84 -13.84 -11.15
CA ASN A 10 -14.49 -13.44 -12.41
C ASN A 10 -13.59 -13.69 -13.63
N ALA A 11 -14.04 -14.58 -14.52
CA ALA A 11 -13.32 -14.97 -15.74
C ALA A 11 -12.96 -13.77 -16.64
N ALA A 12 -13.85 -12.79 -16.78
CA ALA A 12 -13.60 -11.60 -17.61
C ALA A 12 -12.46 -10.72 -17.06
N ASN A 13 -12.28 -10.71 -15.73
CA ASN A 13 -11.32 -9.85 -15.04
C ASN A 13 -10.05 -10.62 -14.62
N GLY A 14 -9.63 -11.60 -15.43
CA GLY A 14 -8.40 -12.38 -15.20
C GLY A 14 -8.50 -13.52 -14.18
N GLY A 15 -9.69 -13.83 -13.65
CA GLY A 15 -9.91 -15.01 -12.82
C GLY A 15 -9.68 -16.32 -13.58
N ASN A 16 -9.94 -16.31 -14.89
CA ASN A 16 -9.62 -17.40 -15.81
C ASN A 16 -8.26 -17.17 -16.48
N SER A 17 -7.28 -18.01 -16.19
CA SER A 17 -5.96 -18.01 -16.82
C SER A 17 -5.75 -19.17 -17.79
N SER A 18 -6.78 -19.96 -18.14
CA SER A 18 -6.65 -21.21 -18.91
C SER A 18 -5.88 -21.07 -20.22
N ALA A 19 -6.01 -19.93 -20.91
CA ALA A 19 -5.30 -19.64 -22.16
C ALA A 19 -3.76 -19.49 -21.97
N VAL A 20 -3.31 -19.19 -20.75
CA VAL A 20 -1.89 -19.03 -20.39
C VAL A 20 -1.42 -20.01 -19.29
N ALA A 21 -2.29 -20.88 -18.79
CA ALA A 21 -2.00 -21.80 -17.69
C ALA A 21 -0.75 -22.68 -17.91
N PRO A 22 -0.44 -23.20 -19.12
CA PRO A 22 0.82 -23.91 -19.38
C PRO A 22 2.08 -23.05 -19.16
N LEU A 23 1.95 -21.72 -19.22
CA LEU A 23 3.01 -20.76 -18.94
C LEU A 23 3.07 -20.37 -17.46
N LEU A 24 2.11 -20.74 -16.63
CA LEU A 24 2.03 -20.37 -15.20
C LEU A 24 2.35 -21.52 -14.25
N THR A 25 2.85 -22.65 -14.77
CA THR A 25 3.18 -23.87 -14.01
C THR A 25 4.40 -23.74 -13.11
N GLU A 26 5.36 -22.88 -13.44
CA GLU A 26 6.57 -22.63 -12.68
C GLU A 26 7.27 -21.32 -13.07
N GLY A 27 8.23 -20.92 -12.23
CA GLY A 27 9.18 -19.85 -12.50
C GLY A 27 8.63 -18.44 -12.31
N VAL A 28 7.37 -18.24 -11.90
CA VAL A 28 6.84 -16.90 -11.61
C VAL A 28 7.43 -16.35 -10.32
N VAL A 29 7.91 -15.11 -10.37
CA VAL A 29 8.53 -14.37 -9.24
C VAL A 29 7.73 -13.14 -8.81
N GLN A 30 6.90 -12.58 -9.70
CA GLN A 30 6.03 -11.44 -9.40
C GLN A 30 4.70 -11.59 -10.14
N VAL A 31 3.59 -11.17 -9.53
CA VAL A 31 2.29 -10.98 -10.20
C VAL A 31 1.80 -9.56 -9.92
N CYS A 32 1.34 -8.87 -10.95
CA CYS A 32 0.75 -7.53 -10.88
C CYS A 32 -0.62 -7.50 -11.56
N GLY A 33 -1.46 -6.52 -11.23
CA GLY A 33 -2.81 -6.40 -11.78
C GLY A 33 -3.28 -4.96 -11.99
N THR A 34 -4.17 -4.82 -12.98
CA THR A 34 -5.05 -3.68 -13.24
C THR A 34 -6.48 -4.03 -12.78
N ASN A 35 -7.50 -3.22 -13.12
CA ASN A 35 -8.89 -3.49 -12.73
C ASN A 35 -9.55 -4.74 -13.37
N GLY A 36 -8.92 -5.33 -14.39
CA GLY A 36 -9.47 -6.49 -15.10
C GLY A 36 -8.43 -7.35 -15.82
N ALA A 37 -7.14 -7.15 -15.55
CA ALA A 37 -6.11 -8.01 -16.07
C ALA A 37 -4.96 -8.19 -15.09
N PHE A 38 -4.21 -9.26 -15.30
CA PHE A 38 -3.03 -9.63 -14.54
C PHE A 38 -1.85 -9.87 -15.46
N THR A 39 -0.67 -9.77 -14.87
CA THR A 39 0.58 -10.08 -15.55
C THR A 39 1.57 -10.69 -14.56
N ALA A 40 2.26 -11.73 -15.00
CA ALA A 40 3.23 -12.50 -14.23
C ALA A 40 4.63 -12.30 -14.83
N VAL A 41 5.59 -11.94 -13.99
CA VAL A 41 7.03 -11.90 -14.35
C VAL A 41 7.67 -13.20 -13.94
N LYS A 42 8.42 -13.82 -14.85
CA LYS A 42 9.18 -15.05 -14.60
C LYS A 42 10.63 -14.76 -14.19
N ALA A 43 11.28 -15.76 -13.59
CA ALA A 43 12.68 -15.70 -13.16
C ALA A 43 13.69 -15.48 -14.32
N ASN A 44 13.32 -15.80 -15.56
CA ASN A 44 14.08 -15.45 -16.78
C ASN A 44 13.78 -14.03 -17.30
N GLY A 45 12.97 -13.25 -16.59
CA GLY A 45 12.51 -11.92 -16.99
C GLY A 45 11.52 -11.90 -18.14
N SER A 46 10.91 -13.03 -18.51
CA SER A 46 9.77 -13.05 -19.45
C SER A 46 8.47 -12.66 -18.74
N VAL A 47 7.51 -12.10 -19.47
CA VAL A 47 6.22 -11.64 -18.94
C VAL A 47 5.05 -12.31 -19.65
N VAL A 48 4.09 -12.78 -18.87
CA VAL A 48 2.83 -13.39 -19.35
C VAL A 48 1.68 -12.53 -18.85
N SER A 49 0.77 -12.09 -19.72
CA SER A 49 -0.42 -11.29 -19.34
C SER A 49 -1.72 -12.01 -19.70
N TRP A 50 -2.77 -11.81 -18.91
CA TRP A 50 -4.12 -12.35 -19.17
C TRP A 50 -5.22 -11.52 -18.51
N GLY A 51 -6.46 -11.63 -19.00
CA GLY A 51 -7.62 -10.89 -18.49
C GLY A 51 -8.45 -10.30 -19.62
N ASP A 52 -9.05 -9.14 -19.39
CA ASP A 52 -9.89 -8.46 -20.37
C ASP A 52 -9.06 -7.96 -21.57
N TYR A 53 -9.15 -8.71 -22.66
CA TYR A 53 -8.52 -8.39 -23.95
C TYR A 53 -9.39 -7.42 -24.77
N ASP A 54 -10.72 -7.49 -24.66
CA ASP A 54 -11.67 -6.72 -25.46
C ASP A 54 -11.59 -5.23 -25.14
N ASN A 55 -11.47 -4.88 -23.85
CA ASN A 55 -11.25 -3.50 -23.39
C ASN A 55 -9.77 -3.10 -23.36
N CYS A 56 -8.87 -3.97 -23.82
CA CYS A 56 -7.41 -3.78 -23.81
C CYS A 56 -6.80 -3.52 -22.42
N TRP A 57 -7.39 -3.99 -21.32
CA TRP A 57 -6.88 -3.73 -19.96
C TRP A 57 -5.65 -4.58 -19.57
N GLY A 58 -5.36 -5.62 -20.36
CA GLY A 58 -4.14 -6.44 -20.23
C GLY A 58 -3.59 -7.01 -21.52
N ASN A 59 -4.07 -6.54 -22.68
CA ASN A 59 -3.61 -7.04 -23.97
C ASN A 59 -2.14 -6.64 -24.20
N SER A 60 -1.22 -7.58 -23.99
CA SER A 60 0.22 -7.39 -24.21
C SER A 60 0.67 -7.79 -25.62
N SER A 61 -0.22 -8.16 -26.54
CA SER A 61 0.15 -8.74 -27.85
C SER A 61 1.08 -7.84 -28.67
N ALA A 62 0.86 -6.52 -28.64
CA ALA A 62 1.74 -5.55 -29.31
C ALA A 62 3.12 -5.40 -28.65
N ALA A 63 3.21 -5.66 -27.33
CA ALA A 63 4.45 -5.60 -26.56
C ALA A 63 5.15 -6.96 -26.40
N ALA A 64 4.49 -8.07 -26.75
CA ALA A 64 4.96 -9.43 -26.52
C ALA A 64 6.39 -9.71 -27.05
N PRO A 65 6.80 -9.23 -28.25
CA PRO A 65 8.18 -9.40 -28.72
C PRO A 65 9.24 -8.72 -27.83
N LEU A 66 8.85 -7.70 -27.07
CA LEU A 66 9.70 -6.98 -26.13
C LEU A 66 9.62 -7.53 -24.70
N LEU A 67 8.74 -8.50 -24.43
CA LEU A 67 8.46 -9.06 -23.10
C LEU A 67 8.96 -10.50 -22.93
N THR A 68 9.83 -10.96 -23.83
CA THR A 68 10.40 -12.32 -23.85
C THR A 68 11.47 -12.56 -22.80
N GLU A 69 12.19 -11.52 -22.36
CA GLU A 69 13.26 -11.60 -21.35
C GLU A 69 13.61 -10.23 -20.76
N GLY A 70 14.37 -10.27 -19.66
CA GLY A 70 15.04 -9.11 -19.08
C GLY A 70 14.17 -8.13 -18.31
N VAL A 71 12.87 -8.39 -18.12
CA VAL A 71 12.02 -7.61 -17.22
C VAL A 71 12.37 -7.92 -15.76
N VAL A 72 12.56 -6.87 -14.96
CA VAL A 72 12.91 -6.99 -13.52
C VAL A 72 11.79 -6.53 -12.59
N GLN A 73 10.89 -5.67 -13.08
CA GLN A 73 9.76 -5.14 -12.32
C GLN A 73 8.63 -4.77 -13.27
N VAL A 74 7.37 -5.03 -12.87
CA VAL A 74 6.19 -4.46 -13.52
C VAL A 74 5.39 -3.61 -12.52
N CYS A 75 4.87 -2.49 -13.01
CA CYS A 75 3.90 -1.63 -12.34
C CYS A 75 2.62 -1.56 -13.19
N GLY A 76 1.46 -1.45 -12.54
CA GLY A 76 0.17 -1.29 -13.20
C GLY A 76 -0.54 -0.01 -12.74
N ASN A 77 -1.63 0.33 -13.42
CA ASN A 77 -2.65 1.26 -12.93
C ASN A 77 -4.06 0.72 -13.21
N ASN A 78 -5.07 1.58 -13.41
CA ASN A 78 -6.44 1.11 -13.64
C ASN A 78 -6.62 0.34 -14.95
N GLY A 79 -5.79 0.57 -15.97
CA GLY A 79 -5.98 -0.02 -17.31
C GLY A 79 -4.72 -0.27 -18.14
N ALA A 80 -3.53 0.02 -17.62
CA ALA A 80 -2.26 -0.15 -18.32
C ALA A 80 -1.15 -0.67 -17.40
N PHE A 81 -0.07 -1.14 -18.01
CA PHE A 81 1.13 -1.65 -17.36
C PHE A 81 2.39 -0.98 -17.93
N ALA A 82 3.42 -0.89 -17.08
CA ALA A 82 4.78 -0.50 -17.45
C ALA A 82 5.79 -1.48 -16.82
N ALA A 83 6.60 -2.12 -17.66
CA ALA A 83 7.68 -3.00 -17.26
C ALA A 83 9.03 -2.28 -17.32
N ILE A 84 9.82 -2.36 -16.25
CA ILE A 84 11.23 -1.94 -16.23
C ILE A 84 12.09 -3.16 -16.57
N LYS A 85 13.02 -3.01 -17.50
CA LYS A 85 14.03 -4.01 -17.84
C LYS A 85 15.34 -3.82 -17.08
N ALA A 86 16.16 -4.86 -17.04
CA ALA A 86 17.49 -4.87 -16.38
C ALA A 86 18.47 -3.81 -16.93
N ASN A 87 18.29 -3.35 -18.17
CA ASN A 87 19.04 -2.24 -18.77
C ASN A 87 18.43 -0.84 -18.48
N GLY A 88 17.39 -0.77 -17.65
CA GLY A 88 16.66 0.46 -17.34
C GLY A 88 15.77 0.99 -18.47
N SER A 89 15.48 0.18 -19.50
CA SER A 89 14.45 0.52 -20.50
C SER A 89 13.04 0.22 -19.98
N VAL A 90 12.02 0.90 -20.51
CA VAL A 90 10.61 0.69 -20.16
C VAL A 90 9.80 0.22 -21.36
N VAL A 91 8.95 -0.78 -21.14
CA VAL A 91 7.95 -1.28 -22.12
C VAL A 91 6.55 -1.08 -21.53
N THR A 92 5.64 -0.47 -22.27
CA THR A 92 4.25 -0.23 -21.83
C THR A 92 3.25 -1.00 -22.67
N TRP A 93 2.12 -1.36 -22.07
CA TRP A 93 0.97 -1.97 -22.78
C TRP A 93 -0.34 -1.75 -22.03
N GLY A 94 -1.43 -2.17 -22.64
CA GLY A 94 -2.79 -1.97 -22.14
C GLY A 94 -3.45 -0.72 -22.73
N ARG A 95 -4.40 -0.13 -22.01
CA ARG A 95 -5.24 0.95 -22.51
C ARG A 95 -4.43 2.23 -22.78
N ALA A 96 -4.46 2.72 -24.02
CA ALA A 96 -3.60 3.81 -24.48
C ALA A 96 -3.71 5.08 -23.63
N ASN A 97 -4.93 5.53 -23.33
CA ASN A 97 -5.16 6.73 -22.51
C ASN A 97 -4.87 6.53 -21.01
N CYS A 98 -4.59 5.31 -20.54
CA CYS A 98 -4.07 5.05 -19.20
C CYS A 98 -2.54 5.00 -19.17
N GLY A 99 -1.85 5.42 -20.23
CA GLY A 99 -0.39 5.30 -20.36
C GLY A 99 0.11 3.95 -20.90
N GLY A 100 -0.78 3.13 -21.47
CA GLY A 100 -0.40 1.92 -22.20
C GLY A 100 0.37 2.23 -23.50
N ASN A 101 0.16 3.42 -24.07
CA ASN A 101 1.00 3.97 -25.14
C ASN A 101 1.99 4.98 -24.55
N SER A 102 3.28 4.77 -24.78
CA SER A 102 4.37 5.68 -24.41
C SER A 102 5.17 6.18 -25.63
N SER A 103 4.64 6.07 -26.86
CA SER A 103 5.38 6.35 -28.11
C SER A 103 6.01 7.75 -28.16
N GLU A 104 5.34 8.76 -27.61
CA GLU A 104 5.82 10.15 -27.58
C GLU A 104 7.06 10.35 -26.71
N VAL A 105 7.24 9.52 -25.67
CA VAL A 105 8.38 9.56 -24.75
C VAL A 105 9.32 8.36 -24.89
N ALA A 106 9.08 7.47 -25.86
CA ALA A 106 9.88 6.26 -26.06
C ALA A 106 11.40 6.52 -26.20
N PRO A 107 11.88 7.59 -26.88
CA PRO A 107 13.32 7.94 -26.91
C PRO A 107 13.91 8.27 -25.53
N LEU A 108 13.08 8.68 -24.57
CA LEU A 108 13.47 8.97 -23.19
C LEU A 108 13.39 7.72 -22.29
N LEU A 109 12.79 6.62 -22.76
CA LEU A 109 12.57 5.38 -21.99
C LEU A 109 13.47 4.21 -22.44
N THR A 110 14.52 4.49 -23.20
CA THR A 110 15.46 3.49 -23.74
C THR A 110 16.46 2.95 -22.71
N GLU A 111 16.76 3.69 -21.64
CA GLU A 111 17.69 3.29 -20.59
C GLU A 111 17.58 4.19 -19.34
N GLY A 112 18.18 3.71 -18.25
CA GLY A 112 18.42 4.48 -17.03
C GLY A 112 17.22 4.71 -16.12
N VAL A 113 16.04 4.15 -16.40
CA VAL A 113 14.89 4.17 -15.49
C VAL A 113 15.14 3.21 -14.32
N VAL A 114 14.93 3.70 -13.09
CA VAL A 114 15.11 2.93 -11.84
C VAL A 114 13.82 2.72 -11.05
N GLN A 115 12.81 3.55 -11.28
CA GLN A 115 11.48 3.44 -10.66
C GLN A 115 10.41 3.89 -11.65
N VAL A 116 9.25 3.23 -11.64
CA VAL A 116 8.02 3.74 -12.25
C VAL A 116 6.95 3.85 -11.16
N CYS A 117 6.27 4.98 -11.09
CA CYS A 117 5.10 5.22 -10.26
C CYS A 117 3.89 5.43 -11.17
N GLY A 118 2.74 4.82 -10.84
CA GLY A 118 1.48 5.03 -11.55
C GLY A 118 0.46 5.68 -10.63
N ASN A 119 -0.39 6.54 -11.21
CA ASN A 119 -1.70 6.88 -10.68
C ASN A 119 -2.78 6.27 -11.60
N ASN A 120 -4.05 6.63 -11.44
CA ASN A 120 -5.15 5.99 -12.17
C ASN A 120 -4.93 5.86 -13.69
N ASN A 121 -4.43 6.90 -14.37
CA ASN A 121 -4.36 6.96 -15.84
C ASN A 121 -3.01 7.48 -16.39
N ALA A 122 -2.03 7.73 -15.53
CA ALA A 122 -0.71 8.22 -15.93
C ALA A 122 0.41 7.50 -15.18
N PHE A 123 1.62 7.63 -15.71
CA PHE A 123 2.85 7.11 -15.13
C PHE A 123 3.94 8.21 -15.07
N ALA A 124 4.82 8.07 -14.09
CA ALA A 124 6.04 8.84 -13.93
C ALA A 124 7.22 7.88 -13.69
N ALA A 125 8.22 7.91 -14.57
CA ALA A 125 9.47 7.18 -14.44
C ALA A 125 10.55 8.07 -13.83
N VAL A 126 11.21 7.61 -12.77
CA VAL A 126 12.42 8.24 -12.21
C VAL A 126 13.65 7.56 -12.82
N LYS A 127 14.59 8.36 -13.33
CA LYS A 127 15.87 7.88 -13.84
C LYS A 127 16.98 7.93 -12.80
N ALA A 128 18.06 7.16 -13.03
CA ALA A 128 19.25 7.11 -12.19
C ALA A 128 19.98 8.46 -12.03
N ASN A 129 19.81 9.39 -12.99
CA ASN A 129 20.31 10.78 -12.89
C ASN A 129 19.36 11.71 -12.10
N GLY A 130 18.24 11.20 -11.58
CA GLY A 130 17.22 11.95 -10.87
C GLY A 130 16.31 12.80 -11.77
N SER A 131 16.31 12.57 -13.09
CA SER A 131 15.31 13.16 -14.00
C SER A 131 13.99 12.36 -14.00
N VAL A 132 12.86 13.00 -14.28
CA VAL A 132 11.55 12.35 -14.39
C VAL A 132 10.99 12.44 -15.81
N VAL A 133 10.42 11.33 -16.29
CA VAL A 133 9.68 11.25 -17.58
C VAL A 133 8.23 10.85 -17.27
N THR A 134 7.25 11.57 -17.81
CA THR A 134 5.81 11.30 -17.58
C THR A 134 5.08 10.97 -18.87
N TRP A 135 4.04 10.13 -18.79
CA TRP A 135 3.14 9.84 -19.92
C TRP A 135 1.78 9.31 -19.44
N GLY A 136 0.82 9.19 -20.36
CA GLY A 136 -0.58 8.84 -20.08
C GLY A 136 -1.48 10.07 -20.12
N ASP A 137 -2.62 10.02 -19.42
CA ASP A 137 -3.59 11.11 -19.45
C ASP A 137 -3.01 12.41 -18.86
N ALA A 138 -3.08 13.50 -19.64
CA ALA A 138 -2.52 14.79 -19.26
C ALA A 138 -3.20 15.40 -18.02
N PHE A 139 -4.51 15.20 -17.84
CA PHE A 139 -5.24 15.66 -16.65
C PHE A 139 -4.78 14.93 -15.39
N TYR A 140 -4.33 13.68 -15.54
CA TYR A 140 -3.78 12.85 -14.48
C TYR A 140 -2.26 13.05 -14.31
N GLY A 141 -1.67 14.12 -14.86
CA GLY A 141 -0.23 14.39 -14.72
C GLY A 141 0.67 13.56 -15.63
N GLY A 142 0.13 12.96 -16.70
CA GLY A 142 0.92 12.40 -17.81
C GLY A 142 1.74 13.49 -18.54
N ASN A 143 1.31 14.75 -18.45
CA ASN A 143 2.05 15.93 -18.92
C ASN A 143 2.63 16.70 -17.71
N SER A 144 3.96 16.75 -17.61
CA SER A 144 4.70 17.50 -16.57
C SER A 144 5.45 18.73 -17.13
N SER A 145 5.17 19.16 -18.37
CA SER A 145 5.90 20.24 -19.07
C SER A 145 6.02 21.54 -18.26
N ALA A 146 4.96 21.94 -17.53
CA ALA A 146 4.95 23.13 -16.68
C ALA A 146 5.98 23.12 -15.54
N VAL A 147 6.43 21.93 -15.11
CA VAL A 147 7.43 21.74 -14.04
C VAL A 147 8.69 21.02 -14.53
N ALA A 148 8.84 20.78 -15.84
CA ALA A 148 9.96 20.02 -16.40
C ALA A 148 11.36 20.52 -15.97
N PRO A 149 11.66 21.83 -15.85
CA PRO A 149 12.94 22.29 -15.32
C PRO A 149 13.22 21.85 -13.87
N LEU A 150 12.17 21.72 -13.05
CA LEU A 150 12.28 21.27 -11.66
C LEU A 150 12.45 19.74 -11.55
N LEU A 151 12.04 19.01 -12.59
CA LEU A 151 12.12 17.55 -12.72
C LEU A 151 13.32 17.07 -13.56
N ALA A 152 14.20 17.98 -14.00
CA ALA A 152 15.35 17.64 -14.86
C ALA A 152 16.45 16.85 -14.13
N GLU A 153 16.57 16.98 -12.81
CA GLU A 153 17.58 16.30 -11.99
C GLU A 153 17.20 16.26 -10.51
N GLY A 154 17.86 15.37 -9.75
CA GLY A 154 17.82 15.35 -8.29
C GLY A 154 16.53 14.83 -7.65
N VAL A 155 15.57 14.29 -8.41
CA VAL A 155 14.42 13.55 -7.86
C VAL A 155 14.89 12.19 -7.35
N VAL A 156 14.48 11.82 -6.13
CA VAL A 156 14.83 10.53 -5.49
C VAL A 156 13.63 9.59 -5.34
N GLN A 157 12.41 10.14 -5.34
CA GLN A 157 11.18 9.37 -5.20
C GLN A 157 10.02 10.13 -5.84
N VAL A 158 9.09 9.41 -6.47
CA VAL A 158 7.77 9.94 -6.88
C VAL A 158 6.67 9.14 -6.19
N CYS A 159 5.67 9.86 -5.67
CA CYS A 159 4.42 9.32 -5.14
C CYS A 159 3.24 9.85 -5.97
N GLY A 160 2.28 8.99 -6.32
CA GLY A 160 1.03 9.37 -6.96
C GLY A 160 -0.15 9.35 -5.99
N ASN A 161 -1.23 10.03 -6.35
CA ASN A 161 -2.56 9.88 -5.76
C ASN A 161 -3.56 9.38 -6.82
N ASN A 162 -4.80 9.87 -6.94
CA ASN A 162 -5.66 9.53 -8.09
C ASN A 162 -5.14 10.11 -9.42
N SER A 163 -4.83 11.41 -9.42
CA SER A 163 -4.73 12.27 -10.62
C SER A 163 -3.59 13.28 -10.56
N ALA A 164 -2.77 13.23 -9.52
CA ALA A 164 -1.59 14.06 -9.32
C ALA A 164 -0.40 13.24 -8.85
N PHE A 165 0.78 13.85 -8.92
CA PHE A 165 2.05 13.31 -8.46
C PHE A 165 2.79 14.34 -7.60
N ALA A 166 3.61 13.82 -6.69
CA ALA A 166 4.56 14.57 -5.89
C ALA A 166 5.94 13.89 -5.96
N ALA A 167 6.94 14.61 -6.47
CA ALA A 167 8.34 14.20 -6.48
C ALA A 167 9.07 14.78 -5.26
N ILE A 168 9.76 13.91 -4.51
CA ILE A 168 10.71 14.31 -3.47
C ILE A 168 12.10 14.41 -4.11
N LYS A 169 12.78 15.54 -3.90
CA LYS A 169 14.16 15.76 -4.36
C LYS A 169 15.18 15.46 -3.25
N ALA A 170 16.43 15.22 -3.62
CA ALA A 170 17.51 14.84 -2.69
C ALA A 170 17.81 15.89 -1.60
N ASN A 171 17.47 17.16 -1.82
CA ASN A 171 17.54 18.25 -0.84
C ASN A 171 16.30 18.31 0.10
N GLY A 172 15.35 17.39 -0.04
CA GLY A 172 14.09 17.37 0.68
C GLY A 172 13.04 18.36 0.19
N SER A 173 13.22 19.00 -0.97
CA SER A 173 12.16 19.82 -1.60
C SER A 173 11.14 18.95 -2.34
N VAL A 174 9.89 19.39 -2.45
CA VAL A 174 8.82 18.69 -3.20
C VAL A 174 8.37 19.48 -4.43
N VAL A 175 8.18 18.77 -5.55
CA VAL A 175 7.61 19.29 -6.81
C VAL A 175 6.34 18.51 -7.13
N THR A 176 5.25 19.19 -7.49
CA THR A 176 3.95 18.56 -7.78
C THR A 176 3.44 18.89 -9.18
N TRP A 177 2.64 17.99 -9.75
CA TRP A 177 1.95 18.19 -11.03
C TRP A 177 0.75 17.23 -11.19
N GLY A 178 -0.06 17.45 -12.22
CA GLY A 178 -1.34 16.77 -12.45
C GLY A 178 -2.51 17.66 -12.07
N GLU A 179 -3.64 17.08 -11.66
CA GLU A 179 -4.85 17.83 -11.33
C GLU A 179 -4.63 18.77 -10.12
N ASP A 180 -4.79 20.08 -10.35
CA ASP A 180 -4.65 21.15 -9.35
C ASP A 180 -5.43 20.88 -8.06
N GLY A 181 -6.73 20.58 -8.19
CA GLY A 181 -7.64 20.34 -7.06
C GLY A 181 -7.23 19.14 -6.21
N ASN A 182 -6.64 18.13 -6.85
CA ASN A 182 -6.14 16.93 -6.18
C ASN A 182 -4.65 17.05 -5.77
N GLY A 183 -4.14 18.28 -5.62
CA GLY A 183 -2.79 18.52 -5.09
C GLY A 183 -1.66 18.44 -6.12
N GLY A 184 -1.98 18.46 -7.42
CA GLY A 184 -1.02 18.78 -8.49
C GLY A 184 -0.46 20.21 -8.34
N ASN A 185 -1.22 21.11 -7.72
CA ASN A 185 -0.80 22.46 -7.36
C ASN A 185 -0.50 22.57 -5.86
N SER A 186 0.78 22.70 -5.50
CA SER A 186 1.26 22.88 -4.13
C SER A 186 1.69 24.32 -3.81
N SER A 187 1.37 25.31 -4.65
CA SER A 187 1.88 26.69 -4.55
C SER A 187 1.67 27.33 -3.17
N ALA A 188 0.50 27.14 -2.55
CA ALA A 188 0.19 27.63 -1.21
C ALA A 188 1.04 26.98 -0.09
N ALA A 189 1.56 25.77 -0.32
CA ALA A 189 2.42 25.03 0.61
C ALA A 189 3.92 25.11 0.25
N ALA A 190 4.27 25.69 -0.90
CA ALA A 190 5.63 25.71 -1.43
C ALA A 190 6.72 26.21 -0.46
N PRO A 191 6.51 27.26 0.39
CA PRO A 191 7.50 27.67 1.38
C PRO A 191 7.81 26.60 2.43
N LEU A 192 6.84 25.74 2.76
CA LEU A 192 7.00 24.65 3.74
C LEU A 192 7.58 23.38 3.10
N LEU A 193 7.43 23.24 1.77
CA LEU A 193 7.90 22.13 0.94
C LEU A 193 9.24 22.42 0.25
N ALA A 194 9.92 23.52 0.57
CA ALA A 194 11.20 23.92 -0.03
C ALA A 194 12.39 23.08 0.44
N ASP A 195 12.29 22.41 1.58
CA ASP A 195 13.34 21.57 2.16
C ASP A 195 12.79 20.49 3.11
N GLY A 196 13.66 19.59 3.55
CA GLY A 196 13.47 18.79 4.75
C GLY A 196 12.35 17.74 4.72
N VAL A 197 11.62 17.57 3.62
CA VAL A 197 10.63 16.49 3.46
C VAL A 197 11.37 15.16 3.30
N VAL A 198 10.96 14.15 4.08
CA VAL A 198 11.53 12.79 4.05
C VAL A 198 10.54 11.73 3.57
N GLN A 199 9.25 12.05 3.57
CA GLN A 199 8.18 11.16 3.12
C GLN A 199 7.00 11.97 2.61
N VAL A 200 6.34 11.51 1.54
CA VAL A 200 5.04 12.02 1.08
C VAL A 200 4.06 10.85 0.97
N CYS A 201 2.89 11.01 1.57
CA CYS A 201 1.77 10.08 1.48
C CYS A 201 0.59 10.79 0.80
N GLY A 202 0.04 10.18 -0.26
CA GLY A 202 -1.28 10.56 -0.78
C GLY A 202 -2.39 9.85 0.00
N ASN A 203 -3.55 10.49 0.11
CA ASN A 203 -4.78 9.75 -0.20
C ASN A 203 -5.02 9.94 -1.69
N ASN A 204 -6.24 10.21 -2.16
CA ASN A 204 -6.45 10.39 -3.59
C ASN A 204 -6.84 11.79 -4.04
N ASP A 205 -7.32 12.63 -3.14
CA ASP A 205 -7.65 14.02 -3.45
C ASP A 205 -6.63 14.99 -2.80
N ALA A 206 -5.71 14.49 -1.95
CA ALA A 206 -4.76 15.30 -1.19
C ALA A 206 -3.46 14.54 -0.88
N PHE A 207 -2.45 15.29 -0.40
CA PHE A 207 -1.16 14.79 0.06
C PHE A 207 -0.81 15.32 1.46
N ALA A 208 -0.01 14.54 2.18
CA ALA A 208 0.63 14.90 3.42
C ALA A 208 2.13 14.54 3.37
N ALA A 209 2.99 15.53 3.58
CA ALA A 209 4.44 15.37 3.70
C ALA A 209 4.87 15.34 5.16
N VAL A 210 5.75 14.40 5.52
CA VAL A 210 6.45 14.38 6.81
C VAL A 210 7.84 14.98 6.61
N LYS A 211 8.20 15.95 7.44
CA LYS A 211 9.54 16.56 7.47
C LYS A 211 10.45 15.88 8.49
N ALA A 212 11.77 16.02 8.33
CA ALA A 212 12.79 15.39 9.17
C ALA A 212 12.72 15.75 10.67
N ASN A 213 12.12 16.89 11.01
CA ASN A 213 11.81 17.32 12.38
C ASN A 213 10.53 16.69 12.96
N GLY A 214 9.85 15.82 12.20
CA GLY A 214 8.56 15.21 12.57
C GLY A 214 7.36 16.15 12.45
N SER A 215 7.46 17.27 11.72
CA SER A 215 6.32 18.12 11.37
C SER A 215 5.59 17.61 10.11
N VAL A 216 4.31 17.93 9.95
CA VAL A 216 3.51 17.55 8.76
C VAL A 216 3.02 18.78 7.99
N VAL A 217 3.11 18.72 6.67
CA VAL A 217 2.60 19.72 5.71
C VAL A 217 1.58 19.06 4.80
N THR A 218 0.45 19.71 4.52
CA THR A 218 -0.65 19.14 3.71
C THR A 218 -1.07 20.07 2.57
N TRP A 219 -1.52 19.50 1.45
CA TRP A 219 -2.06 20.24 0.30
C TRP A 219 -2.98 19.34 -0.55
N GLY A 220 -3.65 19.94 -1.55
CA GLY A 220 -4.74 19.31 -2.32
C GLY A 220 -6.11 19.64 -1.72
N ASP A 221 -7.12 18.80 -1.99
CA ASP A 221 -8.51 19.10 -1.62
C ASP A 221 -8.68 19.31 -0.12
N ALA A 222 -9.21 20.48 0.24
CA ALA A 222 -9.29 20.93 1.62
C ALA A 222 -10.21 20.03 2.47
N ALA A 223 -11.31 19.53 1.91
CA ALA A 223 -12.26 18.68 2.62
C ALA A 223 -11.71 17.26 2.84
N ASN A 224 -10.93 16.76 1.89
CA ASN A 224 -10.38 15.41 1.89
C ASN A 224 -8.96 15.32 2.49
N GLY A 225 -8.49 16.35 3.20
CA GLY A 225 -7.29 16.29 4.03
C GLY A 225 -6.12 17.19 3.63
N GLY A 226 -6.25 17.95 2.53
CA GLY A 226 -5.29 18.99 2.15
C GLY A 226 -5.22 20.15 3.14
N ASN A 227 -6.29 20.37 3.92
CA ASN A 227 -6.31 21.32 5.03
C ASN A 227 -6.20 20.59 6.39
N SER A 228 -5.07 20.76 7.07
CA SER A 228 -4.80 20.21 8.41
C SER A 228 -4.87 21.24 9.53
N SER A 229 -5.34 22.48 9.28
CA SER A 229 -5.29 23.60 10.24
C SER A 229 -5.86 23.30 11.63
N ALA A 230 -6.97 22.56 11.72
CA ALA A 230 -7.56 22.13 13.00
C ALA A 230 -6.68 21.15 13.80
N ALA A 231 -5.81 20.39 13.12
CA ALA A 231 -4.86 19.46 13.70
C ALA A 231 -3.43 20.03 13.81
N ALA A 232 -3.15 21.19 13.20
CA ALA A 232 -1.82 21.77 13.08
C ALA A 232 -1.04 21.90 14.42
N PRO A 233 -1.64 22.28 15.57
CA PRO A 233 -0.94 22.32 16.86
C PRO A 233 -0.40 20.96 17.31
N LEU A 234 -0.96 19.86 16.81
CA LEU A 234 -0.52 18.49 17.08
C LEU A 234 0.43 17.95 15.99
N LEU A 235 0.65 18.67 14.89
CA LEU A 235 1.43 18.23 13.73
C LEU A 235 2.75 19.01 13.56
N THR A 236 3.18 19.78 14.57
CA THR A 236 4.42 20.55 14.58
C THR A 236 5.69 19.71 14.77
N GLU A 237 5.60 18.58 15.46
CA GLU A 237 6.74 17.70 15.78
C GLU A 237 6.32 16.28 16.18
N GLY A 238 7.29 15.36 16.16
CA GLY A 238 7.16 14.02 16.74
C GLY A 238 6.32 13.03 15.93
N VAL A 239 5.81 13.39 14.75
CA VAL A 239 5.19 12.44 13.82
C VAL A 239 6.27 11.55 13.20
N VAL A 240 6.05 10.24 13.22
CA VAL A 240 6.97 9.23 12.65
C VAL A 240 6.40 8.54 11.42
N GLN A 241 5.08 8.59 11.23
CA GLN A 241 4.38 7.99 10.10
C GLN A 241 3.07 8.72 9.83
N VAL A 242 2.71 8.88 8.55
CA VAL A 242 1.36 9.27 8.11
C VAL A 242 0.78 8.16 7.24
N CYS A 243 -0.48 7.82 7.48
CA CYS A 243 -1.28 6.92 6.66
C CYS A 243 -2.51 7.66 6.11
N GLY A 244 -2.89 7.39 4.86
CA GLY A 244 -4.12 7.92 4.25
C GLY A 244 -5.25 6.90 4.28
N ASN A 245 -6.48 7.40 4.23
CA ASN A 245 -7.61 6.72 3.60
C ASN A 245 -8.39 7.67 2.68
N ASN A 246 -9.51 7.25 2.07
CA ASN A 246 -10.00 7.84 0.82
C ASN A 246 -10.05 9.36 0.82
N LYS A 247 -10.42 9.92 1.98
CA LYS A 247 -10.72 11.33 2.18
C LYS A 247 -10.19 11.84 3.52
N ALA A 248 -9.33 11.10 4.20
CA ALA A 248 -8.78 11.48 5.51
C ALA A 248 -7.35 10.97 5.69
N PHE A 249 -6.68 11.48 6.71
CA PHE A 249 -5.33 11.07 7.10
C PHE A 249 -5.25 10.83 8.60
N THR A 250 -4.24 10.05 8.97
CA THR A 250 -3.87 9.80 10.34
C THR A 250 -2.35 9.82 10.49
N ALA A 251 -1.85 10.50 11.52
CA ALA A 251 -0.44 10.55 11.89
C ALA A 251 -0.21 9.77 13.18
N ILE A 252 0.81 8.89 13.17
CA ILE A 252 1.30 8.19 14.36
C ILE A 252 2.52 8.98 14.87
N LYS A 253 2.53 9.32 16.16
CA LYS A 253 3.67 9.95 16.82
C LYS A 253 4.62 8.94 17.47
N ALA A 254 5.84 9.37 17.78
CA ALA A 254 6.87 8.56 18.42
C ALA A 254 6.47 7.97 19.80
N ASN A 255 5.52 8.59 20.51
CA ASN A 255 4.92 8.08 21.75
C ASN A 255 3.74 7.10 21.53
N GLY A 256 3.42 6.78 20.27
CA GLY A 256 2.25 5.98 19.91
C GLY A 256 0.90 6.70 20.06
N SER A 257 0.89 8.03 20.18
CA SER A 257 -0.34 8.83 20.06
C SER A 257 -0.75 9.00 18.60
N VAL A 258 -2.04 9.17 18.33
CA VAL A 258 -2.58 9.32 16.98
C VAL A 258 -3.31 10.66 16.81
N VAL A 259 -3.06 11.32 15.69
CA VAL A 259 -3.75 12.54 15.23
C VAL A 259 -4.51 12.21 13.94
N THR A 260 -5.70 12.78 13.73
CA THR A 260 -6.51 12.57 12.51
C THR A 260 -7.00 13.88 11.93
N TRP A 261 -7.14 13.96 10.60
CA TRP A 261 -7.72 15.12 9.90
C TRP A 261 -8.28 14.73 8.52
N GLY A 262 -8.93 15.68 7.85
CA GLY A 262 -9.70 15.45 6.62
C GLY A 262 -11.15 15.11 6.90
N ARG A 263 -11.80 14.42 5.98
CA ARG A 263 -13.26 14.24 5.96
C ARG A 263 -13.75 13.45 7.16
N ALA A 264 -14.58 14.08 7.99
CA ALA A 264 -14.96 13.59 9.30
C ALA A 264 -15.57 12.17 9.29
N ASN A 265 -16.51 11.89 8.38
CA ASN A 265 -17.15 10.58 8.28
C ASN A 265 -16.25 9.50 7.65
N CYS A 266 -15.11 9.88 7.05
CA CYS A 266 -14.08 8.94 6.58
C CYS A 266 -13.00 8.67 7.64
N GLY A 267 -13.21 9.07 8.91
CA GLY A 267 -12.24 8.88 9.98
C GLY A 267 -11.27 10.04 10.19
N GLY A 268 -11.47 11.18 9.52
CA GLY A 268 -10.77 12.42 9.85
C GLY A 268 -11.12 12.97 11.23
N ASN A 269 -12.28 12.59 11.78
CA ASN A 269 -12.66 12.83 13.17
C ASN A 269 -12.55 11.52 13.99
N SER A 270 -11.73 11.56 15.05
CA SER A 270 -11.52 10.45 15.99
C SER A 270 -11.97 10.78 17.43
N SER A 271 -12.72 11.87 17.64
CA SER A 271 -13.05 12.37 18.99
C SER A 271 -13.72 11.34 19.90
N ALA A 272 -14.58 10.48 19.33
CA ALA A 272 -15.28 9.40 20.04
C ALA A 272 -14.33 8.32 20.63
N VAL A 273 -13.09 8.22 20.13
CA VAL A 273 -12.07 7.26 20.60
C VAL A 273 -10.77 7.95 21.04
N ALA A 274 -10.75 9.28 21.18
CA ALA A 274 -9.53 10.05 21.41
C ALA A 274 -8.76 9.62 22.67
N GLN A 275 -9.46 9.25 23.76
CA GLN A 275 -8.84 8.71 24.99
C GLN A 275 -8.13 7.37 24.76
N LEU A 276 -8.54 6.59 23.76
CA LEU A 276 -7.89 5.34 23.37
C LEU A 276 -6.72 5.57 22.41
N LEU A 277 -6.54 6.78 21.88
CA LEU A 277 -5.52 7.14 20.89
C LEU A 277 -4.39 8.03 21.45
N THR A 278 -4.34 8.22 22.76
CA THR A 278 -3.31 9.04 23.45
C THR A 278 -1.92 8.43 23.46
N GLU A 279 -1.80 7.09 23.45
CA GLU A 279 -0.52 6.37 23.47
C GLU A 279 -0.66 4.91 23.05
N GLY A 280 0.48 4.27 22.78
CA GLY A 280 0.62 2.83 22.63
C GLY A 280 0.12 2.23 21.31
N VAL A 281 -0.31 3.05 20.34
CA VAL A 281 -0.56 2.60 18.97
C VAL A 281 0.77 2.30 18.27
N VAL A 282 0.87 1.13 17.63
CA VAL A 282 2.08 0.69 16.92
C VAL A 282 1.87 0.53 15.41
N GLN A 283 0.62 0.43 14.96
CA GLN A 283 0.24 0.33 13.55
C GLN A 283 -1.16 0.91 13.37
N VAL A 284 -1.42 1.57 12.24
CA VAL A 284 -2.77 1.89 11.77
C VAL A 284 -2.97 1.36 10.36
N CYS A 285 -4.07 0.64 10.14
CA CYS A 285 -4.54 0.21 8.83
C CYS A 285 -5.76 1.05 8.43
N GLY A 286 -5.78 1.58 7.21
CA GLY A 286 -6.96 2.22 6.62
C GLY A 286 -7.67 1.27 5.64
N ASN A 287 -8.99 1.43 5.53
CA ASN A 287 -9.74 1.08 4.33
C ASN A 287 -10.42 2.35 3.80
N ASN A 288 -11.28 2.27 2.79
CA ASN A 288 -11.86 3.45 2.14
C ASN A 288 -12.32 4.56 3.10
N ASN A 289 -13.12 4.26 4.11
CA ASN A 289 -13.75 5.28 4.95
C ASN A 289 -13.56 5.06 6.46
N ALA A 290 -12.73 4.11 6.87
CA ALA A 290 -12.45 3.81 8.26
C ALA A 290 -10.97 3.50 8.50
N PHE A 291 -10.59 3.48 9.78
CA PHE A 291 -9.28 3.11 10.27
C PHE A 291 -9.38 2.12 11.42
N ALA A 292 -8.37 1.27 11.55
CA ALA A 292 -8.15 0.36 12.67
C ALA A 292 -6.71 0.47 13.17
N ALA A 293 -6.52 0.88 14.42
CA ALA A 293 -5.24 0.95 15.10
C ALA A 293 -4.97 -0.31 15.92
N VAL A 294 -3.80 -0.91 15.76
CA VAL A 294 -3.29 -1.97 16.64
C VAL A 294 -2.40 -1.34 17.71
N LYS A 295 -2.66 -1.69 18.97
CA LYS A 295 -1.85 -1.27 20.11
C LYS A 295 -0.78 -2.29 20.50
N ALA A 296 0.24 -1.84 21.23
CA ALA A 296 1.35 -2.66 21.72
C ALA A 296 0.93 -3.83 22.65
N ASN A 297 -0.24 -3.73 23.30
CA ASN A 297 -0.86 -4.81 24.08
C ASN A 297 -1.67 -5.81 23.22
N GLY A 298 -1.73 -5.60 21.90
CA GLY A 298 -2.53 -6.39 20.97
C GLY A 298 -4.04 -6.08 20.99
N SER A 299 -4.47 -4.95 21.56
CA SER A 299 -5.86 -4.48 21.43
C SER A 299 -6.06 -3.70 20.13
N VAL A 300 -7.28 -3.64 19.59
CA VAL A 300 -7.63 -2.84 18.40
C VAL A 300 -8.61 -1.72 18.74
N VAL A 301 -8.39 -0.54 18.16
CA VAL A 301 -9.28 0.63 18.24
C VAL A 301 -9.71 1.00 16.82
N THR A 302 -11.01 1.20 16.57
CA THR A 302 -11.55 1.53 15.22
C THR A 302 -12.28 2.86 15.23
N TRP A 303 -12.26 3.58 14.12
CA TRP A 303 -13.04 4.81 13.91
C TRP A 303 -13.28 5.09 12.41
N GLY A 304 -14.13 6.08 12.12
CA GLY A 304 -14.60 6.40 10.77
C GLY A 304 -15.99 5.80 10.49
N ASP A 305 -16.30 5.55 9.22
CA ASP A 305 -17.62 5.09 8.81
C ASP A 305 -17.95 3.70 9.38
N ALA A 306 -19.09 3.58 10.07
CA ALA A 306 -19.52 2.36 10.73
C ALA A 306 -19.76 1.19 9.75
N PHE A 307 -20.27 1.48 8.54
CA PHE A 307 -20.49 0.45 7.50
C PHE A 307 -19.15 -0.10 6.99
N TYR A 308 -18.12 0.73 6.97
CA TYR A 308 -16.75 0.36 6.59
C TYR A 308 -15.94 -0.23 7.76
N GLY A 309 -16.57 -0.62 8.87
CA GLY A 309 -15.89 -1.22 10.01
C GLY A 309 -15.19 -0.23 10.94
N GLY A 310 -15.49 1.07 10.85
CA GLY A 310 -15.14 2.07 11.87
C GLY A 310 -15.81 1.78 13.22
N ASN A 311 -16.90 1.02 13.23
CA ASN A 311 -17.50 0.43 14.42
C ASN A 311 -17.20 -1.08 14.50
N SER A 312 -16.48 -1.49 15.54
CA SER A 312 -16.13 -2.89 15.82
C SER A 312 -16.87 -3.48 17.04
N SER A 313 -17.92 -2.82 17.56
CA SER A 313 -18.57 -3.20 18.82
C SER A 313 -19.05 -4.66 18.87
N ALA A 314 -19.56 -5.18 17.75
CA ALA A 314 -20.02 -6.56 17.62
C ALA A 314 -18.90 -7.62 17.80
N VAL A 315 -17.63 -7.24 17.63
CA VAL A 315 -16.46 -8.11 17.81
C VAL A 315 -15.49 -7.61 18.89
N ALA A 316 -15.84 -6.55 19.62
CA ALA A 316 -14.97 -5.92 20.61
C ALA A 316 -14.39 -6.90 21.67
N PRO A 317 -15.13 -7.89 22.20
CA PRO A 317 -14.57 -8.89 23.12
C PRO A 317 -13.43 -9.74 22.51
N LEU A 318 -13.36 -9.85 21.18
CA LEU A 318 -12.31 -10.58 20.46
C LEU A 318 -11.10 -9.70 20.13
N LEU A 319 -11.21 -8.38 20.30
CA LEU A 319 -10.21 -7.37 19.91
C LEU A 319 -9.53 -6.68 21.12
N THR A 320 -9.74 -7.20 22.34
CA THR A 320 -9.15 -6.66 23.58
C THR A 320 -7.66 -6.92 23.72
N GLU A 321 -7.16 -8.03 23.17
CA GLU A 321 -5.75 -8.44 23.27
C GLU A 321 -5.37 -9.46 22.18
N GLY A 322 -4.07 -9.67 22.01
CA GLY A 322 -3.50 -10.75 21.21
C GLY A 322 -3.59 -10.57 19.69
N VAL A 323 -4.10 -9.45 19.17
CA VAL A 323 -4.00 -9.10 17.74
C VAL A 323 -2.56 -8.72 17.42
N VAL A 324 -2.00 -9.29 16.34
CA VAL A 324 -0.64 -9.01 15.86
C VAL A 324 -0.61 -8.22 14.56
N GLN A 325 -1.70 -8.25 13.78
CA GLN A 325 -1.82 -7.56 12.51
C GLN A 325 -3.29 -7.28 12.19
N VAL A 326 -3.56 -6.14 11.55
CA VAL A 326 -4.85 -5.85 10.90
C VAL A 326 -4.61 -5.56 9.41
N CYS A 327 -5.47 -6.11 8.56
CA CYS A 327 -5.55 -5.85 7.13
C CYS A 327 -6.96 -5.34 6.77
N GLY A 328 -7.08 -4.60 5.66
CA GLY A 328 -8.36 -4.13 5.13
C GLY A 328 -8.62 -4.58 3.69
N THR A 329 -9.88 -4.70 3.32
CA THR A 329 -10.36 -4.54 1.92
C THR A 329 -10.85 -3.10 1.72
N ASN A 330 -11.60 -2.78 0.67
CA ASN A 330 -12.20 -1.43 0.56
C ASN A 330 -13.23 -1.14 1.67
N GLY A 331 -13.95 -2.16 2.16
CA GLY A 331 -15.11 -1.98 3.06
C GLY A 331 -15.07 -2.75 4.37
N ALA A 332 -14.06 -3.57 4.61
CA ALA A 332 -13.97 -4.42 5.78
C ALA A 332 -12.56 -4.48 6.35
N PHE A 333 -12.45 -4.99 7.57
CA PHE A 333 -11.20 -5.29 8.24
C PHE A 333 -11.13 -6.75 8.67
N THR A 334 -9.90 -7.25 8.80
CA THR A 334 -9.59 -8.53 9.40
C THR A 334 -8.39 -8.39 10.34
N ALA A 335 -8.48 -9.01 11.51
CA ALA A 335 -7.41 -9.07 12.50
C ALA A 335 -6.88 -10.50 12.60
N ILE A 336 -5.55 -10.65 12.52
CA ILE A 336 -4.84 -11.90 12.80
C ILE A 336 -4.38 -11.85 14.26
N LYS A 337 -4.71 -12.89 15.03
CA LYS A 337 -4.26 -13.02 16.43
C LYS A 337 -3.01 -13.91 16.52
N ALA A 338 -2.26 -13.79 17.63
CA ALA A 338 -1.00 -14.49 17.86
C ALA A 338 -1.12 -16.03 17.88
N ASN A 339 -2.33 -16.58 18.12
CA ASN A 339 -2.65 -18.00 18.02
C ASN A 339 -3.02 -18.45 16.58
N GLY A 340 -2.94 -17.55 15.60
CA GLY A 340 -3.38 -17.79 14.23
C GLY A 340 -4.90 -17.84 14.04
N SER A 341 -5.68 -17.35 15.00
CA SER A 341 -7.13 -17.13 14.82
C SER A 341 -7.39 -15.81 14.08
N VAL A 342 -8.51 -15.74 13.36
CA VAL A 342 -8.90 -14.54 12.59
C VAL A 342 -10.24 -13.98 13.05
N VAL A 343 -10.33 -12.66 13.14
CA VAL A 343 -11.57 -11.90 13.42
C VAL A 343 -11.86 -11.00 12.21
N THR A 344 -13.13 -10.82 11.83
CA THR A 344 -13.54 -9.96 10.70
C THR A 344 -14.70 -9.04 11.09
N TRP A 345 -14.73 -7.83 10.54
CA TRP A 345 -15.84 -6.87 10.72
C TRP A 345 -15.89 -5.84 9.59
N GLY A 346 -16.97 -5.04 9.53
CA GLY A 346 -17.28 -4.10 8.45
C GLY A 346 -18.23 -4.70 7.40
N ASP A 347 -18.23 -4.18 6.18
CA ASP A 347 -19.17 -4.58 5.12
C ASP A 347 -19.03 -6.06 4.77
N ALA A 348 -20.11 -6.82 4.93
CA ALA A 348 -20.19 -8.22 4.56
C ALA A 348 -19.85 -8.45 3.07
N ASN A 349 -20.23 -7.53 2.18
CA ASN A 349 -19.93 -7.60 0.75
C ASN A 349 -18.45 -7.31 0.43
N CYS A 350 -17.67 -6.87 1.42
CA CYS A 350 -16.23 -6.67 1.31
C CYS A 350 -15.42 -7.63 2.19
N GLY A 351 -16.03 -8.68 2.75
CA GLY A 351 -15.36 -9.69 3.57
C GLY A 351 -15.42 -9.45 5.09
N GLY A 352 -16.26 -8.52 5.56
CA GLY A 352 -16.48 -8.28 6.99
C GLY A 352 -17.20 -9.44 7.70
N ASN A 353 -17.90 -10.29 6.95
CA ASN A 353 -18.50 -11.53 7.44
C ASN A 353 -17.71 -12.75 6.93
N SER A 354 -17.21 -13.56 7.85
CA SER A 354 -16.49 -14.80 7.60
C SER A 354 -17.20 -16.05 8.18
N SER A 355 -18.46 -15.94 8.61
CA SER A 355 -19.18 -17.01 9.33
C SER A 355 -19.20 -18.36 8.60
N ALA A 356 -19.31 -18.35 7.27
CA ALA A 356 -19.31 -19.53 6.41
C ALA A 356 -17.98 -20.32 6.44
N VAL A 357 -16.88 -19.68 6.83
CA VAL A 357 -15.53 -20.29 6.93
C VAL A 357 -14.94 -20.21 8.35
N ALA A 358 -15.70 -19.74 9.33
CA ALA A 358 -15.23 -19.54 10.70
C ALA A 358 -14.55 -20.80 11.34
N PRO A 359 -15.03 -22.05 11.13
CA PRO A 359 -14.34 -23.25 11.63
C PRO A 359 -12.93 -23.45 11.07
N LEU A 360 -12.61 -22.85 9.91
CA LEU A 360 -11.30 -22.92 9.26
C LEU A 360 -10.36 -21.78 9.71
N LEU A 361 -10.89 -20.78 10.44
CA LEU A 361 -10.19 -19.56 10.86
C LEU A 361 -9.93 -19.49 12.37
N THR A 362 -10.15 -20.59 13.09
CA THR A 362 -9.94 -20.70 14.55
C THR A 362 -8.48 -20.71 14.98
N GLU A 363 -7.57 -21.19 14.13
CA GLU A 363 -6.14 -21.29 14.42
C GLU A 363 -5.31 -21.48 13.14
N GLY A 364 -3.99 -21.31 13.26
CA GLY A 364 -3.01 -21.70 12.25
C GLY A 364 -2.92 -20.78 11.02
N VAL A 365 -3.67 -19.67 10.95
CA VAL A 365 -3.46 -18.63 9.94
C VAL A 365 -2.16 -17.87 10.23
N VAL A 366 -1.30 -17.73 9.21
CA VAL A 366 -0.01 -17.03 9.31
C VAL A 366 0.03 -15.72 8.51
N GLN A 367 -0.86 -15.57 7.52
CA GLN A 367 -0.94 -14.38 6.68
C GLN A 367 -2.37 -14.22 6.14
N VAL A 368 -2.84 -12.98 5.99
CA VAL A 368 -4.08 -12.65 5.27
C VAL A 368 -3.82 -11.51 4.29
N CYS A 369 -4.25 -11.69 3.05
CA CYS A 369 -4.26 -10.67 2.00
C CYS A 369 -5.70 -10.38 1.58
N GLY A 370 -6.03 -9.14 1.19
CA GLY A 370 -7.40 -8.75 0.85
C GLY A 370 -7.48 -7.77 -0.31
N ASN A 371 -8.26 -8.10 -1.34
CA ASN A 371 -8.53 -7.19 -2.46
C ASN A 371 -9.67 -6.25 -2.12
N ASN A 372 -10.17 -5.52 -3.12
CA ASN A 372 -11.24 -4.55 -2.93
C ASN A 372 -12.47 -5.13 -2.18
N LYS A 373 -12.79 -6.43 -2.32
CA LYS A 373 -14.03 -7.03 -1.77
C LYS A 373 -13.92 -8.46 -1.19
N ALA A 374 -12.73 -9.05 -1.13
CA ALA A 374 -12.52 -10.41 -0.61
C ALA A 374 -11.15 -10.59 0.05
N PHE A 375 -11.05 -11.57 0.94
CA PHE A 375 -9.83 -11.95 1.64
C PHE A 375 -9.41 -13.38 1.30
N ALA A 376 -8.10 -13.64 1.39
CA ALA A 376 -7.49 -14.97 1.36
C ALA A 376 -6.50 -15.10 2.54
N ALA A 377 -6.72 -16.10 3.39
CA ALA A 377 -5.84 -16.48 4.49
C ALA A 377 -4.95 -17.66 4.08
N ILE A 378 -3.64 -17.56 4.36
CA ILE A 378 -2.69 -18.67 4.25
C ILE A 378 -2.52 -19.28 5.64
N LYS A 379 -2.63 -20.60 5.74
CA LYS A 379 -2.38 -21.35 6.96
C LYS A 379 -0.96 -21.91 7.00
N ALA A 380 -0.46 -22.26 8.19
CA ALA A 380 0.92 -22.71 8.40
C ALA A 380 1.30 -24.00 7.63
N ASN A 381 0.31 -24.83 7.27
CA ASN A 381 0.45 -26.00 6.40
C ASN A 381 0.45 -25.66 4.89
N GLY A 382 0.33 -24.38 4.52
CA GLY A 382 0.21 -23.91 3.14
C GLY A 382 -1.18 -24.07 2.53
N SER A 383 -2.23 -24.40 3.31
CA SER A 383 -3.61 -24.38 2.81
C SER A 383 -4.18 -22.96 2.76
N VAL A 384 -5.11 -22.67 1.84
CA VAL A 384 -5.73 -21.35 1.69
C VAL A 384 -7.23 -21.37 2.01
N VAL A 385 -7.71 -20.35 2.72
CA VAL A 385 -9.14 -20.12 3.01
C VAL A 385 -9.55 -18.75 2.45
N THR A 386 -10.60 -18.69 1.63
CA THR A 386 -11.11 -17.42 1.06
C THR A 386 -12.49 -17.06 1.57
N TRP A 387 -12.80 -15.76 1.67
CA TRP A 387 -14.14 -15.27 1.96
C TRP A 387 -14.38 -13.84 1.43
N GLY A 388 -15.62 -13.36 1.53
CA GLY A 388 -16.07 -12.10 0.94
C GLY A 388 -16.79 -12.30 -0.39
N ARG A 389 -16.79 -11.31 -1.28
CA ARG A 389 -17.58 -11.36 -2.51
C ARG A 389 -17.05 -12.43 -3.47
N ALA A 390 -17.89 -13.44 -3.76
CA ALA A 390 -17.54 -14.59 -4.60
C ALA A 390 -16.86 -14.19 -5.93
N ASN A 391 -17.51 -13.33 -6.72
CA ASN A 391 -17.00 -12.87 -8.03
C ASN A 391 -15.73 -11.98 -7.93
N CYS A 392 -15.29 -11.63 -6.73
CA CYS A 392 -14.03 -10.93 -6.46
C CYS A 392 -13.00 -11.86 -5.81
N GLY A 393 -13.11 -13.19 -5.98
CA GLY A 393 -12.17 -14.17 -5.44
C GLY A 393 -12.49 -14.66 -4.03
N GLY A 394 -13.62 -14.24 -3.43
CA GLY A 394 -14.07 -14.74 -2.13
C GLY A 394 -14.53 -16.19 -2.14
N ASN A 395 -14.81 -16.76 -3.33
CA ASN A 395 -15.07 -18.19 -3.52
C ASN A 395 -13.92 -18.80 -4.34
N SER A 396 -13.23 -19.80 -3.77
CA SER A 396 -12.16 -20.58 -4.40
C SER A 396 -12.54 -22.04 -4.66
N SER A 397 -13.83 -22.40 -4.59
CA SER A 397 -14.30 -23.80 -4.70
C SER A 397 -13.82 -24.52 -5.96
N GLU A 398 -13.72 -23.81 -7.08
CA GLU A 398 -13.27 -24.34 -8.39
C GLU A 398 -11.80 -24.79 -8.38
N VAL A 399 -10.98 -24.23 -7.48
CA VAL A 399 -9.54 -24.51 -7.37
C VAL A 399 -9.18 -25.13 -6.01
N ALA A 400 -10.16 -25.48 -5.18
CA ALA A 400 -9.94 -26.00 -3.83
C ALA A 400 -8.94 -27.18 -3.74
N PRO A 401 -8.90 -28.16 -4.68
CA PRO A 401 -7.89 -29.23 -4.67
C PRO A 401 -6.43 -28.74 -4.81
N LEU A 402 -6.21 -27.54 -5.34
CA LEU A 402 -4.90 -26.90 -5.52
C LEU A 402 -4.51 -26.00 -4.34
N LEU A 403 -5.39 -25.85 -3.34
CA LEU A 403 -5.24 -24.93 -2.20
C LEU A 403 -5.12 -25.68 -0.86
N THR A 404 -4.81 -26.98 -0.90
CA THR A 404 -4.74 -27.87 0.26
C THR A 404 -3.40 -27.81 1.00
N GLU A 405 -2.30 -27.60 0.29
CA GLU A 405 -0.95 -27.48 0.84
C GLU A 405 0.00 -26.71 -0.10
N GLY A 406 1.19 -26.35 0.38
CA GLY A 406 2.28 -25.83 -0.46
C GLY A 406 2.16 -24.37 -0.93
N VAL A 407 1.05 -23.68 -0.67
CA VAL A 407 0.92 -22.25 -1.00
C VAL A 407 1.74 -21.40 -0.03
N VAL A 408 2.87 -20.88 -0.51
CA VAL A 408 3.78 -20.02 0.27
C VAL A 408 3.46 -18.53 0.16
N GLN A 409 2.63 -18.13 -0.80
CA GLN A 409 2.24 -16.74 -1.03
C GLN A 409 0.88 -16.68 -1.71
N ALA A 410 -0.10 -16.06 -1.05
CA ALA A 410 -1.39 -15.75 -1.65
C ALA A 410 -1.30 -14.41 -2.38
N ASN A 411 -0.74 -14.44 -3.59
CA ASN A 411 -0.96 -13.38 -4.58
C ASN A 411 -2.37 -13.51 -5.20
N GLY A 412 -3.40 -13.62 -4.36
CA GLY A 412 -4.70 -13.09 -4.77
C GLY A 412 -4.43 -11.62 -5.09
N SER A 413 -4.92 -11.12 -6.23
CA SER A 413 -4.42 -9.90 -6.89
C SER A 413 -4.61 -8.64 -6.05
N VAL A 414 -3.68 -8.51 -5.12
CA VAL A 414 -3.55 -7.60 -4.00
C VAL A 414 -2.06 -7.29 -3.91
N VAL A 415 -1.60 -6.60 -4.94
CA VAL A 415 -0.88 -5.37 -4.61
C VAL A 415 -1.82 -4.59 -3.69
N THR A 416 -1.30 -3.95 -2.63
CA THR A 416 -2.06 -2.92 -1.92
C THR A 416 -2.23 -1.72 -2.87
N TRP A 417 -3.06 -1.88 -3.89
CA TRP A 417 -3.76 -0.75 -4.46
C TRP A 417 -4.80 -0.36 -3.43
N GLY A 418 -4.91 0.93 -3.17
CA GLY A 418 -6.22 1.39 -2.76
C GLY A 418 -7.24 1.09 -3.83
N ASP A 419 -8.49 1.26 -3.43
CA ASP A 419 -9.49 1.85 -4.30
C ASP A 419 -8.92 2.98 -5.18
N ALA A 420 -9.67 3.38 -6.19
CA ALA A 420 -9.53 4.69 -6.85
C ALA A 420 -9.87 5.86 -5.89
N ALA A 421 -9.58 5.69 -4.60
CA ALA A 421 -9.40 6.72 -3.62
C ALA A 421 -8.31 6.46 -2.53
N ASN A 422 -7.52 5.36 -2.48
CA ASN A 422 -6.61 5.07 -1.33
C ASN A 422 -5.08 4.91 -1.62
N GLY A 423 -4.20 5.58 -0.85
CA GLY A 423 -2.73 5.49 -0.91
C GLY A 423 -2.07 4.37 -0.06
N GLY A 424 -2.25 3.10 -0.46
CA GLY A 424 -1.68 1.93 0.23
C GLY A 424 -0.20 1.61 -0.12
N ASN A 425 0.75 1.95 0.74
CA ASN A 425 2.19 1.67 0.50
C ASN A 425 2.58 0.18 0.70
N SER A 426 2.92 -0.53 -0.38
CA SER A 426 3.34 -1.94 -0.37
C SER A 426 4.78 -2.20 0.08
N SER A 427 5.65 -1.18 0.14
CA SER A 427 7.06 -1.35 0.53
C SER A 427 7.25 -1.84 1.97
N ALA A 428 6.26 -1.61 2.84
CA ALA A 428 6.24 -2.14 4.21
C ALA A 428 6.02 -3.67 4.25
N VAL A 429 5.15 -4.23 3.40
CA VAL A 429 4.84 -5.67 3.39
C VAL A 429 6.00 -6.47 2.81
N ALA A 430 6.60 -6.00 1.71
CA ALA A 430 7.80 -6.62 1.14
C ALA A 430 8.99 -6.61 2.13
N GLN A 431 9.18 -5.51 2.87
CA GLN A 431 10.21 -5.45 3.91
C GLN A 431 9.89 -6.26 5.16
N LEU A 432 8.61 -6.43 5.54
CA LEU A 432 8.21 -7.30 6.66
C LEU A 432 8.43 -8.77 6.32
N LEU A 433 8.11 -9.21 5.09
CA LEU A 433 8.39 -10.57 4.63
C LEU A 433 9.91 -10.84 4.55
N ALA A 434 10.71 -9.90 4.04
CA ALA A 434 12.18 -9.99 4.07
C ALA A 434 12.78 -9.96 5.49
N LYS A 435 12.06 -9.40 6.48
CA LYS A 435 12.46 -9.35 7.91
C LYS A 435 11.81 -10.46 8.76
N GLY A 436 10.99 -11.35 8.17
CA GLY A 436 10.23 -12.38 8.90
C GLY A 436 11.09 -13.32 9.77
N ASN A 437 12.36 -13.51 9.42
CA ASN A 437 13.34 -14.28 10.22
C ASN A 437 13.92 -13.53 11.44
N ARG A 438 13.43 -12.34 11.81
CA ARG A 438 14.01 -11.51 12.90
C ARG A 438 13.10 -11.29 14.13
N LEU A 439 11.99 -12.01 14.25
CA LEU A 439 11.18 -12.01 15.48
C LEU A 439 11.99 -12.35 16.76
N PRO A 440 13.01 -13.25 16.74
CA PRO A 440 13.91 -13.47 17.86
C PRO A 440 14.81 -12.27 18.16
N GLN A 441 15.31 -11.56 17.13
CA GLN A 441 16.21 -10.41 17.30
C GLN A 441 15.49 -9.19 17.88
N PHE A 442 14.20 -9.01 17.61
CA PHE A 442 13.41 -7.94 18.23
C PHE A 442 13.22 -8.17 19.75
N LYS A 443 13.00 -9.43 20.18
CA LYS A 443 13.03 -9.80 21.60
C LYS A 443 14.43 -9.63 22.22
N GLN A 444 15.48 -9.90 21.44
CA GLN A 444 16.87 -9.73 21.88
C GLN A 444 17.25 -8.26 22.08
N LEU A 445 16.84 -7.35 21.18
CA LEU A 445 16.98 -5.91 21.38
C LEU A 445 16.18 -5.41 22.60
N LEU A 446 14.92 -5.84 22.75
CA LEU A 446 14.11 -5.49 23.94
C LEU A 446 14.75 -5.94 25.25
N ASN A 447 15.42 -7.09 25.27
CA ASN A 447 16.17 -7.56 26.44
C ASN A 447 17.49 -6.81 26.65
N GLN A 448 18.22 -6.44 25.58
CA GLN A 448 19.42 -5.61 25.67
C GLN A 448 19.09 -4.20 26.19
N THR A 449 18.03 -3.56 25.70
CA THR A 449 17.57 -2.25 26.20
C THR A 449 17.14 -2.33 27.67
N LYS A 450 16.48 -3.42 28.09
CA LYS A 450 16.18 -3.65 29.51
C LYS A 450 17.43 -3.78 30.38
N GLN A 451 18.47 -4.49 29.93
CA GLN A 451 19.73 -4.57 30.68
C GLN A 451 20.50 -3.25 30.75
N ILE A 452 20.50 -2.45 29.66
CA ILE A 452 21.13 -1.12 29.65
C ILE A 452 20.45 -0.20 30.68
N THR A 453 19.11 -0.21 30.77
CA THR A 453 18.36 0.57 31.77
C THR A 453 18.64 0.10 33.21
N TYR A 454 18.70 -1.22 33.46
CA TYR A 454 19.08 -1.76 34.78
C TYR A 454 20.51 -1.35 35.19
N SER A 455 21.46 -1.34 34.24
CA SER A 455 22.85 -0.94 34.53
C SER A 455 23.01 0.54 34.91
N LYS A 456 22.10 1.41 34.44
CA LYS A 456 22.09 2.84 34.76
C LYS A 456 21.41 3.15 36.11
N GLN A 457 20.42 2.37 36.54
CA GLN A 457 19.78 2.61 37.84
C GLN A 457 20.62 2.10 39.05
N HIS A 458 21.48 1.09 38.87
CA HIS A 458 22.36 0.62 39.94
C HIS A 458 23.70 1.37 40.08
N LYS A 459 23.98 2.37 39.24
CA LYS A 459 25.09 3.33 39.45
C LYS A 459 24.57 4.65 40.04
N THR A 460 24.17 4.61 41.31
CA THR A 460 24.03 5.82 42.15
C THR A 460 25.07 5.82 43.26
N LYS A 461 25.47 7.03 43.69
CA LYS A 461 26.31 7.33 44.87
C LYS A 461 27.79 6.90 44.81
N GLN A 462 28.65 7.83 44.38
CA GLN A 462 29.90 8.09 45.10
C GLN A 462 29.94 9.58 45.47
N THR A 463 30.07 9.86 46.76
CA THR A 463 30.16 11.19 47.36
C THR A 463 31.62 11.67 47.28
N PRO A 464 31.91 12.94 46.91
CA PRO A 464 33.27 13.45 47.00
C PRO A 464 33.67 13.70 48.48
N PRO A 465 34.92 13.42 48.89
CA PRO A 465 35.42 13.84 50.20
C PRO A 465 35.63 15.36 50.25
N GLN A 466 35.33 15.97 51.40
CA GLN A 466 35.82 17.31 51.73
C GLN A 466 37.25 17.22 52.29
N LEU A 467 38.18 17.95 51.68
CA LEU A 467 39.08 18.91 52.33
C LEU A 467 39.88 19.69 51.26
#